data_AF-A0A7K2JXG0-F1
#
_entry.id   AF-A0A7K2JXG0-F1
#
_cell.length_a   1.000
_cell.length_b   1.000
_cell.length_c   1.000
_cell.angle_alpha   90.00
_cell.angle_beta   90.00
_cell.angle_gamma   90.00
#
_symmetry.space_group_name_H-M   'P 1'
#
loop_
_entity.id
_entity.type
_entity.pdbx_description
1 polymer ?
#
loop_
_entity_poly.entity_id
_entity_poly.type
_entity_poly.pdbx_seq_one_letter_code
_entity_poly.pdbx_strand_id
1 'polypeptide(L)'
;MTGHDPRGQANRALLVGVSEYDLTEPPYGVPGDLPAVRHNLNRLRDALRRGRVFREREITVCRSPDQVDFGRALRTAADEAEGVLLLYFAGHGAIPSAGDELFLQMRNASVVAGGHAVFPGAEMFTTVLTVLAASGARRIVVVLDCCFAGNAAWIWETFRDKRRVLLLMSVQANHRIDAGDPRTPTPFTDELVALLDNGDEEVWFRGLADAVRARMTGDGHRTVRGDPWEPQSRTEPEEDVLLAGASGGGAGGRFPWQRGDAGTGRTPDAGALGEERG
;
A
#
# COMPACT_ATOMS: atom_id res chain seq x y z
N MET A 1 19.89 -7.97 -8.32
CA MET A 1 18.66 -7.56 -7.60
C MET A 1 18.99 -7.44 -6.13
N THR A 2 18.93 -6.23 -5.59
CA THR A 2 19.13 -5.89 -4.18
C THR A 2 17.76 -5.78 -3.51
N GLY A 3 17.16 -6.93 -3.21
CA GLY A 3 15.89 -6.97 -2.46
C GLY A 3 16.08 -6.41 -1.05
N HIS A 4 15.26 -5.44 -0.66
CA HIS A 4 15.24 -4.93 0.71
C HIS A 4 14.18 -5.66 1.53
N ASP A 5 14.60 -6.36 2.58
CA ASP A 5 13.70 -6.89 3.61
C ASP A 5 13.62 -5.89 4.79
N PRO A 6 12.49 -5.20 4.98
CA PRO A 6 12.32 -4.22 6.03
C PRO A 6 11.87 -4.83 7.37
N ARG A 7 11.69 -6.16 7.48
CA ARG A 7 11.23 -6.79 8.72
C ARG A 7 12.17 -6.46 9.88
N GLY A 8 11.60 -6.10 11.02
CA GLY A 8 12.35 -5.74 12.23
C GLY A 8 12.82 -4.27 12.29
N GLN A 9 12.72 -3.51 11.20
CA GLN A 9 13.05 -2.08 11.18
C GLN A 9 11.86 -1.21 11.61
N ALA A 10 12.08 0.10 11.72
CA ALA A 10 11.01 1.09 11.92
C ALA A 10 10.34 1.38 10.57
N ASN A 11 9.25 0.68 10.29
CA ASN A 11 8.45 0.83 9.07
C ASN A 11 7.28 1.76 9.33
N ARG A 12 6.78 2.44 8.29
CA ARG A 12 5.54 3.22 8.35
C ARG A 12 4.71 3.01 7.09
N ALA A 13 3.41 2.77 7.27
CA ALA A 13 2.43 2.77 6.21
C ALA A 13 1.41 3.88 6.50
N LEU A 14 1.32 4.85 5.60
CA LEU A 14 0.31 5.89 5.62
C LEU A 14 -0.71 5.58 4.53
N LEU A 15 -1.92 5.20 4.94
CA LEU A 15 -3.03 4.89 4.05
C LEU A 15 -4.00 6.06 4.02
N VAL A 16 -4.02 6.79 2.91
CA VAL A 16 -4.86 7.98 2.70
C VAL A 16 -5.96 7.63 1.73
N GLY A 17 -7.21 7.81 2.15
CA GLY A 17 -8.36 7.59 1.29
C GLY A 17 -9.38 8.69 1.47
N VAL A 18 -9.65 9.42 0.40
CA VAL A 18 -10.61 10.53 0.39
C VAL A 18 -11.90 10.02 -0.25
N SER A 19 -12.88 9.73 0.60
CA SER A 19 -14.18 9.16 0.18
C SER A 19 -15.32 10.17 0.23
N GLU A 20 -15.09 11.30 0.89
CA GLU A 20 -16.05 12.37 1.12
C GLU A 20 -15.35 13.71 0.81
N TYR A 21 -16.06 14.61 0.16
CA TYR A 21 -15.56 15.92 -0.23
C TYR A 21 -16.51 17.03 0.24
N ASP A 22 -15.94 18.12 0.76
CA ASP A 22 -16.71 19.26 1.26
C ASP A 22 -17.37 20.05 0.12
N LEU A 23 -16.80 19.98 -1.09
CA LEU A 23 -17.19 20.77 -2.26
C LEU A 23 -17.39 19.87 -3.49
N THR A 24 -18.62 19.46 -3.73
CA THR A 24 -19.00 18.63 -4.90
C THR A 24 -19.83 19.38 -5.93
N GLU A 25 -20.37 20.55 -5.57
CA GLU A 25 -21.29 21.31 -6.42
C GLU A 25 -20.55 22.20 -7.44
N PRO A 26 -21.03 22.30 -8.69
CA PRO A 26 -20.51 23.27 -9.65
C PRO A 26 -20.63 24.73 -9.16
N PRO A 27 -19.79 25.65 -9.67
CA PRO A 27 -18.78 25.45 -10.70
C PRO A 27 -17.39 25.06 -10.16
N TYR A 28 -17.25 24.94 -8.83
CA TYR A 28 -15.95 24.75 -8.17
C TYR A 28 -15.78 23.40 -7.47
N GLY A 29 -16.75 22.51 -7.58
CA GLY A 29 -16.72 21.20 -6.93
C GLY A 29 -15.84 20.17 -7.63
N VAL A 30 -15.39 19.19 -6.85
CA VAL A 30 -14.85 17.93 -7.39
C VAL A 30 -16.00 17.06 -7.96
N PRO A 31 -15.72 16.02 -8.76
CA PRO A 31 -16.77 15.23 -9.43
C PRO A 31 -17.81 14.52 -8.54
N GLY A 32 -17.60 14.47 -7.23
CA GLY A 32 -18.49 13.82 -6.25
C GLY A 32 -17.73 12.99 -5.23
N ASP A 33 -18.46 12.31 -4.35
CA ASP A 33 -17.89 11.40 -3.35
C ASP A 33 -17.45 10.07 -3.95
N LEU A 34 -16.57 9.35 -3.23
CA LEU A 34 -16.01 8.05 -3.64
C LEU A 34 -16.18 7.01 -2.52
N PRO A 35 -17.40 6.50 -2.24
CA PRO A 35 -17.66 5.61 -1.10
C PRO A 35 -16.80 4.34 -1.09
N ALA A 36 -16.48 3.78 -2.27
CA ALA A 36 -15.62 2.60 -2.43
C ALA A 36 -14.25 2.75 -1.72
N VAL A 37 -13.71 3.98 -1.66
CA VAL A 37 -12.43 4.29 -1.01
C VAL A 37 -12.44 3.96 0.49
N ARG A 38 -13.60 3.94 1.16
CA ARG A 38 -13.70 3.51 2.57
C ARG A 38 -13.32 2.03 2.71
N HIS A 39 -13.74 1.21 1.75
CA HIS A 39 -13.49 -0.22 1.70
C HIS A 39 -12.03 -0.52 1.36
N ASN A 40 -11.42 0.28 0.48
CA ASN A 40 -9.99 0.21 0.17
C ASN A 40 -9.15 0.24 1.44
N LEU A 41 -9.33 1.28 2.26
CA LEU A 41 -8.53 1.48 3.47
C LEU A 41 -8.71 0.36 4.49
N ASN A 42 -9.93 -0.17 4.64
CA ASN A 42 -10.20 -1.29 5.55
C ASN A 42 -9.45 -2.55 5.11
N ARG A 43 -9.61 -2.91 3.83
CA ARG A 43 -9.06 -4.13 3.26
C ARG A 43 -7.53 -4.07 3.18
N LEU A 44 -6.97 -2.92 2.80
CA LEU A 44 -5.53 -2.73 2.70
C LEU A 44 -4.85 -2.71 4.08
N ARG A 45 -5.43 -2.04 5.09
CA ARG A 45 -4.91 -2.09 6.46
C ARG A 45 -4.83 -3.53 6.95
N ASP A 46 -5.90 -4.30 6.75
CA ASP A 46 -5.98 -5.67 7.23
C ASP A 46 -4.98 -6.59 6.49
N ALA A 47 -4.78 -6.39 5.18
CA ALA A 47 -3.79 -7.10 4.39
C ALA A 47 -2.35 -6.78 4.84
N LEU A 48 -2.00 -5.50 5.00
CA LEU A 48 -0.66 -5.10 5.47
C LEU A 48 -0.36 -5.63 6.87
N ARG A 49 -1.36 -5.64 7.77
CA ARG A 49 -1.22 -6.25 9.10
C ARG A 49 -0.96 -7.75 9.02
N ARG A 50 -1.68 -8.48 8.16
CA ARG A 50 -1.49 -9.92 7.96
C ARG A 50 -0.15 -10.24 7.30
N GLY A 51 0.36 -9.34 6.45
CA GLY A 51 1.65 -9.46 5.77
C GLY A 51 2.88 -9.29 6.67
N ARG A 52 2.73 -8.91 7.94
CA ARG A 52 3.78 -8.86 9.00
C ARG A 52 5.02 -8.01 8.71
N VAL A 53 5.09 -7.31 7.59
CA VAL A 53 6.09 -6.26 7.32
C VAL A 53 5.82 -5.03 8.18
N PHE A 54 4.54 -4.69 8.36
CA PHE A 54 4.09 -3.59 9.21
C PHE A 54 3.39 -4.14 10.45
N ARG A 55 3.73 -3.59 11.62
CA ARG A 55 2.98 -3.80 12.87
C ARG A 55 1.75 -2.89 12.87
N GLU A 56 0.73 -3.22 13.68
CA GLU A 56 -0.49 -2.40 13.78
C GLU A 56 -0.18 -0.92 14.04
N ARG A 57 0.73 -0.63 14.98
CA ARG A 57 1.14 0.74 15.33
C ARG A 57 1.90 1.48 14.23
N GLU A 58 2.34 0.77 13.19
CA GLU A 58 3.11 1.31 12.07
C GLU A 58 2.18 1.66 10.89
N ILE A 59 0.89 1.33 10.98
CA ILE A 59 -0.11 1.61 9.96
C ILE A 59 -1.01 2.77 10.44
N THR A 60 -0.92 3.91 9.78
CA THR A 60 -1.79 5.06 10.01
C THR A 60 -2.82 5.16 8.89
N VAL A 61 -4.09 5.29 9.24
CA VAL A 61 -5.19 5.43 8.28
C VAL A 61 -5.79 6.84 8.37
N CYS A 62 -5.69 7.61 7.29
CA CYS A 62 -6.28 8.93 7.16
C CYS A 62 -7.52 8.86 6.26
N ARG A 63 -8.70 9.03 6.86
CA ARG A 63 -9.99 8.99 6.17
C ARG A 63 -10.45 10.40 5.86
N SER A 64 -10.54 10.72 4.58
CA SER A 64 -10.92 12.05 4.07
C SER A 64 -10.24 13.19 4.84
N PRO A 65 -8.89 13.21 4.98
CA PRO A 65 -8.22 14.33 5.61
C PRO A 65 -8.42 15.60 4.76
N ASP A 66 -8.36 16.77 5.39
CA ASP A 66 -8.09 18.00 4.65
C ASP A 66 -6.60 18.09 4.30
N GLN A 67 -6.23 19.09 3.48
CA GLN A 67 -4.84 19.27 3.05
C GLN A 67 -3.85 19.47 4.20
N VAL A 68 -4.26 20.14 5.28
CA VAL A 68 -3.37 20.45 6.42
C VAL A 68 -3.09 19.17 7.22
N ASP A 69 -4.14 18.41 7.50
CA ASP A 69 -4.06 17.13 8.20
C ASP A 69 -3.29 16.09 7.39
N PHE A 70 -3.51 16.04 6.07
CA PHE A 70 -2.72 15.20 5.16
C PHE A 70 -1.24 15.55 5.24
N GLY A 71 -0.88 16.84 5.11
CA GLY A 71 0.50 17.28 5.17
C GLY A 71 1.16 16.97 6.52
N ARG A 72 0.41 17.05 7.64
CA ARG A 72 0.90 16.66 8.96
C ARG A 72 1.16 15.17 9.04
N ALA A 73 0.20 14.34 8.64
CA ALA A 73 0.34 12.88 8.67
C ALA A 73 1.49 12.41 7.77
N LEU A 74 1.67 13.03 6.60
CA LEU A 74 2.76 12.74 5.67
C LEU A 74 4.12 13.01 6.30
N ARG A 75 4.28 14.19 6.94
CA ARG A 75 5.53 14.54 7.65
C ARG A 75 5.81 13.59 8.81
N THR A 76 4.82 13.31 9.66
CA THR A 76 4.98 12.35 10.76
C THR A 76 5.40 10.97 10.28
N ALA A 77 4.77 10.45 9.22
CA ALA A 77 5.16 9.16 8.66
C ALA A 77 6.58 9.18 8.09
N ALA A 78 6.99 10.29 7.45
CA ALA A 78 8.34 10.46 6.92
C ALA A 78 9.41 10.55 8.03
N ASP A 79 9.14 11.29 9.10
CA ASP A 79 10.06 11.48 10.22
C ASP A 79 10.30 10.17 11.00
N GLU A 80 9.30 9.28 11.05
CA GLU A 80 9.34 8.06 11.87
C GLU A 80 9.81 6.80 11.12
N ALA A 81 10.03 6.88 9.80
CA ALA A 81 10.39 5.73 8.97
C ALA A 81 11.91 5.62 8.74
N GLU A 82 12.46 4.44 9.01
CA GLU A 82 13.86 4.09 8.74
C GLU A 82 13.99 2.89 7.79
N GLY A 83 13.06 1.93 7.84
CA GLY A 83 13.01 0.78 6.94
C GLY A 83 12.27 1.12 5.65
N VAL A 84 10.98 0.75 5.59
CA VAL A 84 10.11 1.13 4.48
C VAL A 84 9.07 2.18 4.90
N LEU A 85 8.90 3.20 4.06
CA LEU A 85 7.80 4.17 4.12
C LEU A 85 6.84 3.91 2.97
N LEU A 86 5.66 3.38 3.27
CA LEU A 86 4.60 3.16 2.29
C LEU A 86 3.57 4.29 2.37
N LEU A 87 3.34 4.99 1.25
CA LEU A 87 2.19 5.86 1.05
C LEU A 87 1.22 5.17 0.09
N TYR A 88 -0.02 4.98 0.53
CA TYR A 88 -1.13 4.65 -0.35
C TYR A 88 -2.07 5.86 -0.40
N PHE A 89 -2.44 6.30 -1.61
CA PHE A 89 -3.44 7.34 -1.81
C PHE A 89 -4.56 6.84 -2.72
N ALA A 90 -5.81 7.02 -2.29
CA ALA A 90 -6.99 6.82 -3.12
C ALA A 90 -7.96 7.99 -3.00
N GLY A 91 -8.48 8.45 -4.14
CA GLY A 91 -9.35 9.61 -4.22
C GLY A 91 -9.37 10.22 -5.62
N HIS A 92 -9.86 11.45 -5.74
CA HIS A 92 -9.74 12.21 -6.98
C HIS A 92 -8.30 12.66 -7.21
N GLY A 93 -7.89 12.51 -8.47
CA GLY A 93 -6.64 13.06 -9.01
C GLY A 93 -6.98 14.06 -10.12
N ALA A 94 -6.22 15.14 -10.20
CA ALA A 94 -6.39 16.16 -11.22
C ALA A 94 -5.05 16.52 -11.87
N ILE A 95 -5.11 16.94 -13.13
CA ILE A 95 -3.98 17.51 -13.86
C ILE A 95 -4.40 18.88 -14.41
N PRO A 96 -3.50 19.88 -14.43
CA PRO A 96 -3.80 21.17 -15.03
C PRO A 96 -3.90 21.05 -16.55
N SER A 97 -4.65 21.94 -17.20
CA SER A 97 -4.84 21.91 -18.66
C SER A 97 -3.55 22.10 -19.47
N ALA A 98 -2.51 22.69 -18.86
CA ALA A 98 -1.25 23.05 -19.51
C ALA A 98 -0.02 22.32 -18.93
N GLY A 99 -0.19 21.17 -18.27
CA GLY A 99 0.94 20.41 -17.73
C GLY A 99 0.58 19.00 -17.26
N ASP A 100 1.62 18.24 -16.89
CA ASP A 100 1.51 16.83 -16.50
C ASP A 100 1.59 16.61 -14.98
N GLU A 101 1.64 17.68 -14.18
CA GLU A 101 1.70 17.57 -12.71
C GLU A 101 0.41 16.95 -12.16
N LEU A 102 0.56 15.89 -11.39
CA LEU A 102 -0.54 15.23 -10.68
C LEU A 102 -0.83 15.95 -9.36
N PHE A 103 -2.10 16.33 -9.17
CA PHE A 103 -2.62 16.86 -7.92
C PHE A 103 -3.50 15.82 -7.22
N LEU A 104 -3.22 15.56 -5.95
CA LEU A 104 -4.00 14.67 -5.08
C LEU A 104 -5.04 15.52 -4.33
N GLN A 105 -6.34 15.30 -4.60
CA GLN A 105 -7.40 16.15 -4.05
C GLN A 105 -7.85 15.65 -2.67
N MET A 106 -7.66 16.47 -1.64
CA MET A 106 -8.08 16.21 -0.26
C MET A 106 -9.54 16.59 -0.04
N ARG A 107 -10.10 16.34 1.16
CA ARG A 107 -11.53 16.55 1.45
C ARG A 107 -12.00 17.98 1.13
N ASN A 108 -11.17 18.98 1.44
CA ASN A 108 -11.47 20.40 1.23
C ASN A 108 -11.05 20.91 -0.16
N ALA A 109 -10.77 20.02 -1.12
CA ALA A 109 -10.35 20.41 -2.45
C ALA A 109 -11.48 21.07 -3.27
N SER A 110 -11.09 21.99 -4.14
CA SER A 110 -11.98 22.62 -5.13
C SER A 110 -11.29 22.63 -6.49
N VAL A 111 -12.09 22.76 -7.56
CA VAL A 111 -11.61 22.88 -8.93
C VAL A 111 -11.95 24.26 -9.46
N VAL A 112 -10.97 25.15 -9.57
CA VAL A 112 -11.18 26.47 -10.16
C VAL A 112 -10.81 26.41 -11.64
N ALA A 113 -11.83 26.23 -12.48
CA ALA A 113 -11.66 26.20 -13.94
C ALA A 113 -11.36 27.60 -14.50
N GLY A 114 -10.45 27.67 -15.48
CA GLY A 114 -10.03 28.91 -16.13
C GLY A 114 -8.88 28.67 -17.11
N GLY A 115 -8.26 29.73 -17.63
CA GLY A 115 -7.11 29.61 -18.54
C GLY A 115 -5.91 28.85 -17.94
N HIS A 116 -5.83 28.81 -16.61
CA HIS A 116 -4.98 27.90 -15.84
C HIS A 116 -5.83 27.32 -14.71
N ALA A 117 -6.10 26.01 -14.75
CA ALA A 117 -6.84 25.34 -13.69
C ALA A 117 -6.03 25.37 -12.38
N VAL A 118 -6.69 25.70 -11.27
CA VAL A 118 -6.10 25.70 -9.93
C VAL A 118 -6.89 24.73 -9.04
N PHE A 119 -6.16 24.03 -8.17
CA PHE A 119 -6.73 23.01 -7.28
C PHE A 119 -6.48 23.37 -5.80
N PRO A 120 -7.14 24.41 -5.22
CA PRO A 120 -7.06 24.66 -3.79
C PRO A 120 -7.46 23.41 -2.99
N GLY A 121 -6.79 23.13 -1.88
CA GLY A 121 -7.04 21.93 -1.07
C GLY A 121 -6.53 20.62 -1.69
N ALA A 122 -5.76 20.69 -2.79
CA ALA A 122 -5.04 19.55 -3.34
C ALA A 122 -3.53 19.67 -3.12
N GLU A 123 -2.83 18.55 -3.05
CA GLU A 123 -1.38 18.51 -2.91
C GLU A 123 -0.71 18.08 -4.23
N MET A 124 0.37 18.79 -4.61
CA MET A 124 1.18 18.41 -5.76
C MET A 124 1.96 17.14 -5.45
N PHE A 125 1.96 16.18 -6.39
CA PHE A 125 2.68 14.93 -6.19
C PHE A 125 4.20 15.13 -6.07
N THR A 126 4.75 16.13 -6.76
CA THR A 126 6.14 16.59 -6.56
C THR A 126 6.44 16.99 -5.10
N THR A 127 5.54 17.74 -4.46
CA THR A 127 5.66 18.09 -3.04
C THR A 127 5.60 16.85 -2.16
N VAL A 128 4.66 15.94 -2.44
CA VAL A 128 4.53 14.67 -1.71
C VAL A 128 5.83 13.86 -1.78
N LEU A 129 6.37 13.64 -2.98
CA LEU A 129 7.63 12.91 -3.16
C LEU A 129 8.81 13.59 -2.44
N THR A 130 8.86 14.92 -2.46
CA THR A 130 9.90 15.68 -1.77
C THR A 130 9.86 15.44 -0.26
N VAL A 131 8.67 15.45 0.35
CA VAL A 131 8.52 15.14 1.78
C VAL A 131 8.91 13.70 2.07
N LEU A 132 8.44 12.74 1.26
CA LEU A 132 8.78 11.33 1.44
C LEU A 132 10.29 11.08 1.33
N ALA A 133 10.97 11.72 0.37
CA ALA A 133 12.41 11.54 0.17
C ALA A 133 13.27 12.18 1.28
N ALA A 134 12.72 13.12 2.04
CA ALA A 134 13.37 13.65 3.24
C ALA A 134 13.41 12.64 4.40
N SER A 135 12.64 11.55 4.33
CA SER A 135 12.64 10.49 5.35
C SER A 135 13.98 9.75 5.44
N GLY A 136 14.19 9.12 6.60
CA GLY A 136 15.27 8.16 6.84
C GLY A 136 15.03 6.79 6.20
N ALA A 137 13.91 6.58 5.53
CA ALA A 137 13.52 5.29 4.99
C ALA A 137 14.51 4.81 3.92
N ARG A 138 14.94 3.56 4.04
CA ARG A 138 15.74 2.88 3.02
C ARG A 138 14.98 2.73 1.71
N ARG A 139 13.67 2.45 1.78
CA ARG A 139 12.77 2.36 0.63
C ARG A 139 11.49 3.13 0.89
N ILE A 140 10.99 3.76 -0.16
CA ILE A 140 9.73 4.48 -0.19
C ILE A 140 8.86 3.80 -1.23
N VAL A 141 7.67 3.38 -0.83
CA VAL A 141 6.70 2.75 -1.72
C VAL A 141 5.53 3.70 -1.84
N VAL A 142 5.17 4.08 -3.06
CA VAL A 142 4.02 4.94 -3.33
C VAL A 142 3.05 4.18 -4.20
N VAL A 143 1.81 4.04 -3.74
CA VAL A 143 0.71 3.41 -4.48
C VAL A 143 -0.37 4.45 -4.70
N LEU A 144 -0.70 4.74 -5.95
CA LEU A 144 -1.68 5.75 -6.34
C LEU A 144 -2.88 5.08 -7.00
N ASP A 145 -4.05 5.20 -6.36
CA ASP A 145 -5.34 4.74 -6.88
C ASP A 145 -6.27 5.93 -7.15
N CYS A 146 -6.00 6.64 -8.25
CA CYS A 146 -6.76 7.82 -8.65
C CYS A 146 -6.75 8.00 -10.18
N CYS A 147 -7.65 8.84 -10.68
CA CYS A 147 -7.55 9.32 -12.06
C CYS A 147 -6.16 9.95 -12.30
N PHE A 148 -5.61 9.77 -13.49
CA PHE A 148 -4.32 10.31 -13.92
C PHE A 148 -3.11 9.83 -13.10
N ALA A 149 -3.25 8.76 -12.29
CA ALA A 149 -2.13 8.23 -11.49
C ALA A 149 -0.87 7.99 -12.34
N GLY A 150 -1.00 7.54 -13.59
CA GLY A 150 0.12 7.30 -14.49
C GLY A 150 0.96 8.54 -14.85
N ASN A 151 0.44 9.76 -14.67
CA ASN A 151 1.22 10.99 -14.86
C ASN A 151 2.34 11.13 -13.83
N ALA A 152 2.23 10.47 -12.67
CA ALA A 152 3.29 10.39 -11.67
C ALA A 152 4.59 9.77 -12.21
N ALA A 153 4.53 9.00 -13.31
CA ALA A 153 5.72 8.46 -13.96
C ALA A 153 6.69 9.56 -14.43
N TRP A 154 6.18 10.65 -15.03
CA TRP A 154 7.02 11.76 -15.49
C TRP A 154 7.73 12.47 -14.34
N ILE A 155 7.02 12.64 -13.24
CA ILE A 155 7.54 13.22 -12.01
C ILE A 155 8.64 12.32 -11.44
N TRP A 156 8.39 11.01 -11.37
CA TRP A 156 9.38 10.04 -10.90
C TRP A 156 10.65 10.05 -11.74
N GLU A 157 10.55 10.12 -13.07
CA GLU A 157 11.73 10.09 -13.95
C GLU A 157 12.70 11.25 -13.73
N THR A 158 12.14 12.43 -13.43
CA THR A 158 12.90 13.66 -13.21
C THR A 158 13.32 13.85 -11.75
N PHE A 159 12.87 12.97 -10.85
CA PHE A 159 13.13 13.05 -9.42
C PHE A 159 14.55 12.56 -9.07
N ARG A 160 15.33 13.41 -8.37
CA ARG A 160 16.75 13.12 -8.08
C ARG A 160 16.94 11.91 -7.15
N ASP A 161 16.07 11.74 -6.16
CA ASP A 161 16.15 10.67 -5.16
C ASP A 161 15.37 9.40 -5.54
N LYS A 162 15.03 9.24 -6.82
CA LYS A 162 14.17 8.15 -7.32
C LYS A 162 14.67 6.74 -7.02
N ARG A 163 15.97 6.55 -6.75
CA ARG A 163 16.56 5.25 -6.36
C ARG A 163 15.94 4.61 -5.12
N ARG A 164 15.37 5.43 -4.22
CA ARG A 164 14.67 4.92 -3.02
C ARG A 164 13.17 4.71 -3.26
N VAL A 165 12.62 5.20 -4.36
CA VAL A 165 11.17 5.31 -4.59
C VAL A 165 10.70 4.23 -5.56
N LEU A 166 9.80 3.36 -5.09
CA LEU A 166 9.07 2.40 -5.90
C LEU A 166 7.62 2.89 -6.03
N LEU A 167 7.20 3.17 -7.25
CA LEU A 167 5.92 3.79 -7.56
C LEU A 167 5.02 2.79 -8.29
N LEU A 168 3.81 2.56 -7.80
CA LEU A 168 2.76 1.80 -8.46
C LEU A 168 1.57 2.73 -8.71
N MET A 169 1.14 2.81 -9.95
CA MET A 169 0.07 3.68 -10.43
C MET A 169 -1.06 2.80 -10.93
N SER A 170 -2.28 3.06 -10.46
CA SER A 170 -3.42 2.23 -10.81
C SER A 170 -3.74 2.23 -12.29
N VAL A 171 -3.37 3.27 -13.04
CA VAL A 171 -3.69 3.42 -14.48
C VAL A 171 -2.56 4.09 -15.23
N GLN A 172 -2.47 3.86 -16.55
CA GLN A 172 -1.62 4.62 -17.46
C GLN A 172 -1.89 6.15 -17.46
N ALA A 173 -0.90 6.93 -17.89
CA ALA A 173 -0.99 8.39 -17.93
C ALA A 173 -2.18 8.88 -18.78
N ASN A 174 -2.74 10.03 -18.42
CA ASN A 174 -3.84 10.71 -19.13
C ASN A 174 -5.17 9.93 -19.18
N HIS A 175 -5.37 8.96 -18.28
CA HIS A 175 -6.59 8.17 -18.20
C HIS A 175 -7.37 8.38 -16.89
N ARG A 176 -8.69 8.24 -17.01
CA ARG A 176 -9.65 8.28 -15.90
C ARG A 176 -10.17 6.87 -15.62
N ILE A 177 -10.31 6.53 -14.36
CA ILE A 177 -10.78 5.23 -13.89
C ILE A 177 -12.06 5.38 -13.09
N ASP A 178 -12.84 4.30 -13.04
CA ASP A 178 -14.07 4.23 -12.26
C ASP A 178 -13.77 3.63 -10.87
N ALA A 179 -14.46 4.13 -9.85
CA ALA A 179 -14.30 3.63 -8.48
C ALA A 179 -15.02 2.30 -8.24
N GLY A 180 -15.84 1.83 -9.18
CA GLY A 180 -16.59 0.58 -9.11
C GLY A 180 -17.82 0.67 -8.21
N ASP A 181 -18.25 -0.48 -7.70
CA ASP A 181 -19.40 -0.55 -6.79
C ASP A 181 -19.07 0.19 -5.47
N PRO A 182 -19.91 1.13 -5.01
CA PRO A 182 -19.67 1.89 -3.79
C PRO A 182 -19.61 1.05 -2.51
N ARG A 183 -19.98 -0.24 -2.57
CA ARG A 183 -20.00 -1.18 -1.43
C ARG A 183 -18.78 -2.10 -1.36
N THR A 184 -17.91 -2.06 -2.37
CA THR A 184 -16.69 -2.88 -2.45
C THR A 184 -15.47 -1.96 -2.55
N PRO A 185 -14.24 -2.50 -2.39
CA PRO A 185 -13.06 -1.77 -2.81
C PRO A 185 -13.13 -1.38 -4.29
N THR A 186 -12.34 -0.38 -4.68
CA THR A 186 -12.11 -0.04 -6.09
C THR A 186 -11.51 -1.24 -6.83
N PRO A 187 -11.74 -1.39 -8.14
CA PRO A 187 -11.24 -2.54 -8.90
C PRO A 187 -9.73 -2.76 -8.75
N PHE A 188 -8.93 -1.69 -8.83
CA PHE A 188 -7.48 -1.78 -8.63
C PHE A 188 -7.10 -2.23 -7.21
N THR A 189 -7.75 -1.67 -6.18
CA THR A 189 -7.41 -2.00 -4.80
C THR A 189 -7.89 -3.39 -4.40
N ASP A 190 -8.98 -3.90 -4.97
CA ASP A 190 -9.43 -5.27 -4.71
C ASP A 190 -8.38 -6.28 -5.20
N GLU A 191 -7.85 -6.11 -6.41
CA GLU A 191 -6.76 -6.94 -6.94
C GLU A 191 -5.48 -6.82 -6.12
N LEU A 192 -5.09 -5.59 -5.79
CA LEU A 192 -3.92 -5.31 -4.97
C LEU A 192 -4.00 -6.04 -3.62
N VAL A 193 -5.14 -5.95 -2.94
CA VAL A 193 -5.35 -6.60 -1.64
C VAL A 193 -5.39 -8.12 -1.79
N ALA A 194 -6.05 -8.65 -2.81
CA ALA A 194 -6.10 -10.09 -3.05
C ALA A 194 -4.69 -10.69 -3.24
N LEU A 195 -3.77 -9.95 -3.85
CA LEU A 195 -2.38 -10.37 -4.04
C LEU A 195 -1.49 -10.15 -2.80
N LEU A 196 -1.75 -9.10 -2.02
CA LEU A 196 -1.07 -8.89 -0.74
C LEU A 196 -1.50 -9.92 0.33
N ASP A 197 -2.73 -10.40 0.24
CA ASP A 197 -3.30 -11.40 1.16
C ASP A 197 -3.05 -12.84 0.69
N ASN A 198 -1.86 -13.12 0.18
CA ASN A 198 -1.46 -14.43 -0.33
C ASN A 198 -0.99 -15.40 0.77
N GLY A 199 -1.54 -15.26 1.98
CA GLY A 199 -1.15 -16.05 3.15
C GLY A 199 0.27 -15.75 3.64
N ASP A 200 1.10 -16.80 3.73
CA ASP A 200 2.46 -16.75 4.29
C ASP A 200 3.56 -16.54 3.21
N GLU A 201 3.18 -16.47 1.93
CA GLU A 201 4.13 -16.27 0.83
C GLU A 201 4.70 -14.84 0.81
N GLU A 202 5.98 -14.73 0.47
CA GLU A 202 6.64 -13.44 0.34
C GLU A 202 6.15 -12.69 -0.90
N VAL A 203 5.60 -11.50 -0.70
CA VAL A 203 5.13 -10.60 -1.75
C VAL A 203 6.10 -9.43 -1.87
N TRP A 204 6.83 -9.41 -2.97
CA TRP A 204 7.76 -8.35 -3.33
C TRP A 204 7.09 -7.31 -4.24
N PHE A 205 7.49 -6.04 -4.14
CA PHE A 205 6.85 -4.94 -4.88
C PHE A 205 6.79 -5.20 -6.39
N ARG A 206 7.89 -5.64 -7.02
CA ARG A 206 7.91 -5.90 -8.47
C ARG A 206 6.92 -6.99 -8.87
N GLY A 207 6.97 -8.12 -8.15
CA GLY A 207 6.05 -9.24 -8.38
C GLY A 207 4.59 -8.85 -8.18
N LEU A 208 4.31 -8.05 -7.15
CA LEU A 208 2.97 -7.50 -6.90
C LEU A 208 2.51 -6.61 -8.07
N ALA A 209 3.34 -5.68 -8.52
CA ALA A 209 3.01 -4.77 -9.61
C ALA A 209 2.72 -5.53 -10.92
N ASP A 210 3.57 -6.51 -11.26
CA ASP A 210 3.40 -7.35 -12.45
C ASP A 210 2.12 -8.20 -12.35
N ALA A 211 1.85 -8.79 -11.18
CA ALA A 211 0.66 -9.60 -10.96
C ALA A 211 -0.64 -8.78 -11.01
N VAL A 212 -0.68 -7.60 -10.39
CA VAL A 212 -1.85 -6.69 -10.45
C VAL A 212 -2.14 -6.32 -11.90
N ARG A 213 -1.11 -5.92 -12.66
CA ARG A 213 -1.27 -5.59 -14.08
C ARG A 213 -1.80 -6.79 -14.87
N ALA A 214 -1.20 -7.97 -14.69
CA ALA A 214 -1.59 -9.18 -15.42
C ALA A 214 -3.05 -9.57 -15.15
N ARG A 215 -3.51 -9.51 -13.89
CA ARG A 215 -4.90 -9.79 -13.54
C ARG A 215 -5.86 -8.78 -14.14
N MET A 216 -5.61 -7.48 -13.94
CA MET A 216 -6.52 -6.45 -14.46
C MET A 216 -6.64 -6.48 -16.00
N THR A 217 -5.54 -6.72 -16.71
CA THR A 217 -5.57 -6.90 -18.16
C THR A 217 -6.26 -8.22 -18.56
N GLY A 218 -5.99 -9.32 -17.84
CA GLY A 218 -6.58 -10.63 -18.11
C GLY A 218 -8.10 -10.68 -17.90
N ASP A 219 -8.60 -9.99 -16.88
CA ASP A 219 -10.02 -9.88 -16.56
C ASP A 219 -10.74 -8.80 -17.40
N GLY A 220 -9.99 -8.12 -18.28
CA GLY A 220 -10.55 -7.21 -19.28
C GLY A 220 -11.05 -5.88 -18.71
N HIS A 221 -10.50 -5.41 -17.59
CA HIS A 221 -10.86 -4.12 -17.00
C HIS A 221 -10.67 -2.97 -18.00
N ARG A 222 -11.61 -2.03 -17.99
CA ARG A 222 -11.63 -0.86 -18.89
C ARG A 222 -11.65 0.44 -18.10
N THR A 223 -10.96 1.43 -18.64
CA THR A 223 -11.03 2.81 -18.14
C THR A 223 -12.38 3.45 -18.51
N VAL A 224 -12.65 4.66 -17.99
CA VAL A 224 -13.89 5.41 -18.28
C VAL A 224 -14.10 5.64 -19.79
N ARG A 225 -13.02 5.68 -20.58
CA ARG A 225 -13.08 5.86 -22.04
C ARG A 225 -13.09 4.55 -22.84
N GLY A 226 -13.11 3.40 -22.18
CA GLY A 226 -13.12 2.09 -22.83
C GLY A 226 -11.74 1.55 -23.23
N ASP A 227 -10.67 2.31 -22.98
CA ASP A 227 -9.30 1.83 -23.16
C ASP A 227 -8.97 0.70 -22.16
N PRO A 228 -8.06 -0.23 -22.49
CA PRO A 228 -7.55 -1.20 -21.51
C PRO A 228 -7.05 -0.49 -20.25
N TRP A 229 -7.45 -1.01 -19.09
CA TRP A 229 -6.96 -0.51 -17.82
C TRP A 229 -5.68 -1.26 -17.44
N GLU A 230 -4.53 -0.59 -17.59
CA GLU A 230 -3.21 -1.16 -17.35
C GLU A 230 -2.47 -0.40 -16.22
N PRO A 231 -2.45 -0.95 -15.00
CA PRO A 231 -1.57 -0.46 -13.94
C PRO A 231 -0.11 -0.43 -14.39
N GLN A 232 0.65 0.56 -13.90
CA GLN A 232 2.06 0.76 -14.27
C GLN A 232 2.91 0.95 -13.03
N SER A 233 4.18 0.52 -13.09
CA SER A 233 5.14 0.76 -12.02
C SER A 233 6.40 1.49 -12.50
N ARG A 234 7.10 2.15 -11.57
CA ARG A 234 8.45 2.71 -11.75
C ARG A 234 9.31 2.34 -10.56
N THR A 235 10.49 1.82 -10.85
CA THR A 235 11.52 1.46 -9.87
C THR A 235 12.84 1.30 -10.61
N GLU A 236 13.96 1.57 -9.95
CA GLU A 236 15.28 1.31 -10.50
C GLU A 236 15.49 -0.21 -10.70
N PRO A 237 16.16 -0.67 -11.78
CA PRO A 237 16.25 -2.08 -12.17
C PRO A 237 16.68 -3.06 -11.07
N GLU A 238 17.55 -2.64 -10.17
CA GLU A 238 18.08 -3.50 -9.11
C GLU A 238 17.25 -3.49 -7.83
N GLU A 239 16.31 -2.55 -7.70
CA GLU A 239 15.63 -2.26 -6.44
C GLU A 239 14.28 -2.97 -6.32
N ASP A 240 14.07 -3.58 -5.17
CA ASP A 240 12.82 -4.22 -4.76
C ASP A 240 12.65 -4.14 -3.23
N VAL A 241 11.44 -4.35 -2.75
CA VAL A 241 11.14 -4.35 -1.31
C VAL A 241 10.04 -5.37 -0.98
N LEU A 242 10.24 -6.09 0.12
CA LEU A 242 9.25 -7.02 0.65
C LEU A 242 8.09 -6.24 1.27
N LEU A 243 6.86 -6.53 0.85
CA LEU A 243 5.62 -5.86 1.29
C LEU A 243 4.74 -6.75 2.17
N ALA A 244 4.81 -8.07 1.99
CA ALA A 244 4.15 -9.06 2.85
C ALA A 244 4.96 -10.36 2.87
N GLY A 245 4.81 -11.16 3.93
CA GLY A 245 5.33 -12.53 3.97
C GLY A 245 5.37 -13.10 5.38
N ALA A 246 5.61 -14.41 5.49
CA ALA A 246 5.80 -15.05 6.78
C ALA A 246 7.02 -14.48 7.51
N SER A 247 6.93 -14.27 8.82
CA SER A 247 8.12 -14.16 9.65
C SER A 247 8.86 -15.49 9.58
N GLY A 248 10.05 -15.53 8.97
CA GLY A 248 10.95 -16.67 9.07
C GLY A 248 11.01 -17.13 10.53
N GLY A 249 10.80 -18.43 10.75
CA GLY A 249 10.77 -19.01 12.09
C GLY A 249 11.93 -18.47 12.92
N GLY A 250 11.61 -17.99 14.12
CA GLY A 250 12.58 -17.36 15.01
C GLY A 250 13.87 -18.15 15.05
N ALA A 251 14.98 -17.49 14.71
CA ALA A 251 16.30 -18.00 14.99
C ALA A 251 16.41 -18.27 16.50
N GLY A 252 16.70 -19.53 16.85
CA GLY A 252 17.56 -19.84 17.99
C GLY A 252 16.98 -19.64 19.40
N GLY A 253 15.97 -20.42 19.75
CA GLY A 253 15.63 -20.74 21.15
C GLY A 253 16.00 -22.17 21.55
N ARG A 254 17.10 -22.75 21.01
CA ARG A 254 17.67 -23.98 21.59
C ARG A 254 18.33 -23.62 22.92
N PHE A 255 17.57 -23.75 24.00
CA PHE A 255 18.12 -23.73 25.36
C PHE A 255 19.17 -24.86 25.49
N PRO A 256 20.43 -24.55 25.85
CA PRO A 256 21.47 -25.56 25.96
C PRO A 256 21.49 -26.16 27.37
N TRP A 257 20.39 -26.74 27.86
CA TRP A 257 20.39 -27.52 29.11
C TRP A 257 19.39 -28.67 29.09
N GLN A 258 19.43 -29.51 28.07
CA GLN A 258 18.94 -30.88 28.18
C GLN A 258 19.94 -31.82 27.52
N ARG A 259 21.00 -32.13 28.27
CA ARG A 259 21.84 -33.28 28.04
C ARG A 259 21.96 -34.02 29.38
N GLY A 260 21.61 -35.30 29.36
CA GLY A 260 21.68 -36.24 30.47
C GLY A 260 20.35 -36.98 30.62
N ASP A 261 20.27 -38.30 30.57
CA ASP A 261 21.21 -39.33 30.17
C ASP A 261 20.38 -40.60 29.94
N ALA A 262 20.83 -41.47 29.05
CA ALA A 262 20.18 -42.75 28.82
C ALA A 262 20.37 -43.67 30.03
N GLY A 263 19.27 -44.23 30.55
CA GLY A 263 19.28 -45.22 31.61
C GLY A 263 18.27 -46.33 31.31
N THR A 264 18.78 -47.40 30.68
CA THR A 264 18.11 -48.67 30.38
C THR A 264 17.47 -49.31 31.62
N GLY A 265 16.24 -49.81 31.52
CA GLY A 265 15.61 -50.53 32.63
C GLY A 265 14.30 -51.25 32.30
N ARG A 266 14.41 -52.40 31.63
CA ARG A 266 13.68 -53.66 31.89
C ARG A 266 12.14 -53.63 32.05
N THR A 267 11.46 -54.25 31.07
CA THR A 267 10.13 -54.85 31.23
C THR A 267 10.13 -55.98 32.27
N PRO A 268 8.99 -56.21 32.93
CA PRO A 268 8.58 -57.56 33.27
C PRO A 268 7.23 -57.91 32.66
N ASP A 269 7.18 -59.15 32.17
CA ASP A 269 6.00 -59.86 31.69
C ASP A 269 5.31 -60.60 32.85
N ALA A 270 4.00 -60.79 32.67
CA ALA A 270 3.00 -61.64 33.30
C ALA A 270 3.18 -62.25 34.70
N GLY A 271 2.12 -62.12 35.51
CA GLY A 271 1.83 -62.99 36.65
C GLY A 271 0.41 -62.79 37.17
N ALA A 272 -0.54 -63.57 36.64
CA ALA A 272 -1.89 -63.70 37.18
C ALA A 272 -1.86 -64.35 38.58
N LEU A 273 -2.77 -63.93 39.45
CA LEU A 273 -3.51 -64.73 40.46
C LEU A 273 -4.51 -63.79 41.14
N GLY A 274 -5.78 -64.18 41.17
CA GLY A 274 -6.87 -63.39 41.75
C GLY A 274 -7.02 -63.60 43.26
N GLU A 275 -7.88 -62.80 43.89
CA GLU A 275 -8.85 -63.26 44.89
C GLU A 275 -9.83 -62.14 45.25
N GLU A 276 -11.04 -62.59 45.58
CA GLU A 276 -12.23 -61.83 45.94
C GLU A 276 -12.13 -61.14 47.31
N ARG A 277 -12.87 -60.04 47.48
CA ARG A 277 -13.87 -59.77 48.55
C ARG A 277 -13.95 -58.26 48.85
N GLY A 278 -15.18 -57.75 48.87
CA GLY A 278 -15.54 -56.40 49.28
C GLY A 278 -16.83 -55.95 48.61
#